data_AF-A0A1F0MKJ6-F1
#
_entry.id   AF-A0A1F0MKJ6-F1
#
_cell.length_a   1.000
_cell.length_b   1.000
_cell.length_c   1.000
_cell.angle_alpha   90.00
_cell.angle_beta   90.00
_cell.angle_gamma   90.00
#
_symmetry.space_group_name_H-M   'P 1'
#
loop_
_entity.id
_entity.type
_entity.pdbx_description
1 polymer ?
#
loop_
_entity_poly.entity_id
_entity_poly.type
_entity_poly.pdbx_seq_one_letter_code
_entity_poly.pdbx_strand_id
1 'polypeptide(L)'
;MREQVITETIAVDDGSNGCAWPEQGAGSGNQEYSTFCDGAWARTVMPDTGQEYFWASKDGGWVSVDPHGTNENGACWAREDFAQAPAAVKNSVPFCN
;
A
#
# COMPACT_ATOMS: atom_id res chain seq x y z
N MET A 1 -16.97 -44.49 5.77
CA MET A 1 -15.77 -43.64 5.76
C MET A 1 -16.12 -42.46 4.88
N ARG A 2 -16.27 -41.25 5.43
CA ARG A 2 -16.65 -40.07 4.63
C ARG A 2 -15.36 -39.45 4.10
N GLU A 3 -15.15 -39.52 2.79
CA GLU A 3 -14.10 -38.78 2.09
C GLU A 3 -14.26 -37.29 2.36
N GLN A 4 -13.28 -36.71 3.05
CA GLN A 4 -13.13 -35.27 3.15
C GLN A 4 -12.51 -34.78 1.85
N VAL A 5 -13.31 -34.15 1.00
CA VAL A 5 -12.80 -33.37 -0.13
C VAL A 5 -12.19 -32.11 0.45
N ILE A 6 -10.87 -32.11 0.59
CA ILE A 6 -10.11 -30.90 0.88
C ILE A 6 -10.06 -30.13 -0.43
N THR A 7 -10.98 -29.17 -0.59
CA THR A 7 -10.84 -28.17 -1.66
C THR A 7 -9.71 -27.24 -1.24
N GLU A 8 -8.48 -27.59 -1.62
CA GLU A 8 -7.38 -26.62 -1.64
C GLU A 8 -7.78 -25.52 -2.61
N THR A 9 -8.09 -24.34 -2.05
CA THR A 9 -8.23 -23.13 -2.86
C THR A 9 -6.84 -22.77 -3.34
N ILE A 10 -6.48 -23.24 -4.53
CA ILE A 10 -5.23 -22.85 -5.18
C ILE A 10 -5.35 -21.36 -5.46
N ALA A 11 -4.57 -20.56 -4.72
CA ALA A 11 -4.43 -19.15 -5.00
C ALA A 11 -3.96 -19.02 -6.46
N VAL A 12 -4.78 -18.34 -7.26
CA VAL A 12 -4.46 -18.07 -8.67
C VAL A 12 -3.32 -17.06 -8.66
N ASP A 13 -2.08 -17.55 -8.83
CA ASP A 13 -0.90 -16.71 -9.04
C ASP A 13 -0.92 -16.18 -10.48
N ASP A 14 -1.59 -15.04 -10.69
CA ASP A 14 -1.66 -14.28 -11.95
C ASP A 14 -0.36 -13.48 -12.22
N GLY A 15 0.73 -13.73 -11.47
CA GLY A 15 1.93 -12.89 -11.53
C GLY A 15 1.76 -11.56 -10.78
N SER A 16 0.70 -11.45 -9.97
CA SER A 16 0.47 -10.40 -8.97
C SER A 16 1.15 -10.70 -7.63
N ASN A 17 2.32 -11.37 -7.66
CA ASN A 17 3.16 -11.72 -6.49
C ASN A 17 3.74 -10.51 -5.70
N GLY A 18 3.21 -9.31 -5.88
CA GLY A 18 3.30 -8.28 -4.86
C GLY A 18 2.13 -8.47 -3.92
N CYS A 19 2.37 -8.95 -2.70
CA CYS A 19 1.31 -9.13 -1.70
C CYS A 19 0.31 -7.96 -1.70
N ALA A 20 -0.96 -8.24 -1.39
CA ALA A 20 -1.87 -7.17 -1.04
C ALA A 20 -1.31 -6.33 0.12
N TRP A 21 -1.68 -5.06 0.18
CA TRP A 21 -1.48 -4.27 1.40
C TRP A 21 -2.11 -5.04 2.57
N PRO A 22 -1.39 -5.29 3.68
CA PRO A 22 -2.01 -5.91 4.83
C PRO A 22 -3.15 -5.03 5.34
N GLU A 23 -4.08 -5.63 6.09
CA GLU A 23 -5.11 -4.89 6.81
C GLU A 23 -4.44 -3.78 7.63
N GLN A 24 -5.00 -2.58 7.55
CA GLN A 24 -4.40 -1.42 8.21
C GLN A 24 -4.57 -1.57 9.71
N GLY A 25 -3.46 -1.44 10.44
CA GLY A 25 -3.48 -1.41 11.90
C GLY A 25 -3.73 0.01 12.41
N ALA A 26 -4.23 0.14 13.63
CA ALA A 26 -4.23 1.42 14.31
C ALA A 26 -2.77 1.89 14.52
N GLY A 27 -2.43 3.03 13.93
CA GLY A 27 -1.19 3.76 14.18
C GLY A 27 -1.28 4.61 15.45
N SER A 28 -0.39 5.59 15.59
CA SER A 28 -0.46 6.53 16.71
C SER A 28 -1.60 7.54 16.50
N GLY A 29 -2.57 7.58 17.42
CA GLY A 29 -3.72 8.49 17.36
C GLY A 29 -4.84 8.02 16.41
N ASN A 30 -5.42 8.96 15.65
CA ASN A 30 -6.46 8.71 14.63
C ASN A 30 -5.81 8.43 13.27
N GLN A 31 -4.95 7.42 13.16
CA GLN A 31 -4.29 7.10 11.89
C GLN A 31 -4.29 5.60 11.70
N GLU A 32 -4.50 5.16 10.48
CA GLU A 32 -4.38 3.76 10.08
C GLU A 32 -3.05 3.59 9.34
N TYR A 33 -2.25 2.59 9.72
CA TYR A 33 -0.91 2.37 9.19
C TYR A 33 -0.77 0.94 8.65
N SER A 34 -0.18 0.81 7.46
CA SER A 34 0.14 -0.48 6.85
C SER A 34 1.55 -0.46 6.23
N THR A 35 2.30 -1.54 6.43
CA THR A 35 3.59 -1.77 5.75
C THR A 35 3.38 -2.78 4.65
N PHE A 36 3.88 -2.52 3.45
CA PHE A 36 3.87 -3.47 2.34
C PHE A 36 4.73 -4.70 2.67
N CYS A 37 4.45 -5.84 2.04
CA CYS A 37 5.13 -7.11 2.33
C CYS A 37 6.66 -7.08 2.23
N ASP A 38 7.20 -6.24 1.34
CA ASP A 38 8.64 -6.12 1.17
C ASP A 38 9.32 -5.35 2.32
N GLY A 39 8.53 -4.75 3.21
CA GLY A 39 9.02 -3.88 4.29
C GLY A 39 9.67 -2.59 3.79
N ALA A 40 9.61 -2.31 2.49
CA ALA A 40 10.25 -1.17 1.86
C ALA A 40 9.27 -0.02 1.61
N TRP A 41 7.97 -0.29 1.64
CA TRP A 41 6.92 0.72 1.47
C TRP A 41 5.94 0.67 2.64
N ALA A 42 5.42 1.83 3.03
CA ALA A 42 4.32 1.93 3.97
C ALA A 42 3.30 2.99 3.53
N ARG A 43 2.08 2.86 4.04
CA ARG A 43 0.99 3.80 3.83
C ARG A 43 0.36 4.16 5.16
N THR A 44 0.03 5.42 5.33
CA THR A 44 -0.82 5.91 6.41
C THR A 44 -2.10 6.50 5.81
N VAL A 45 -3.24 6.22 6.41
CA VAL A 45 -4.52 6.84 6.06
C VAL A 45 -5.05 7.59 7.28
N MET A 46 -5.46 8.84 7.10
CA MET A 46 -6.20 9.58 8.11
C MET A 46 -7.70 9.24 7.95
N PRO A 47 -8.32 8.52 8.91
CA PRO A 47 -9.71 8.08 8.80
C PRO A 47 -10.69 9.25 8.78
N ASP A 48 -10.36 10.38 9.41
CA ASP A 48 -11.24 11.56 9.48
C ASP A 48 -11.35 12.32 8.15
N THR A 49 -10.31 12.25 7.31
CA THR A 49 -10.21 13.03 6.06
C THR A 49 -10.03 12.17 4.81
N GLY A 50 -9.76 10.87 4.96
CA GLY A 50 -9.34 9.98 3.89
C GLY A 50 -7.95 10.30 3.33
N GLN A 51 -7.22 11.26 3.91
CA GLN A 51 -5.92 11.68 3.41
C GLN A 51 -4.89 10.56 3.56
N GLU A 52 -4.26 10.19 2.45
CA GLU A 52 -3.22 9.17 2.43
C GLU A 52 -1.82 9.80 2.52
N TYR A 53 -0.87 9.06 3.08
CA TYR A 53 0.56 9.36 3.08
C TYR A 53 1.32 8.09 2.73
N PHE A 54 2.36 8.23 1.92
CA PHE A 54 3.21 7.11 1.52
C PHE A 54 4.62 7.30 2.07
N TRP A 55 5.27 6.19 2.40
CA TRP A 55 6.59 6.17 2.99
C TRP A 55 7.45 5.12 2.29
N ALA A 56 8.73 5.44 2.10
CA ALA A 56 9.73 4.51 1.60
C ALA A 56 10.79 4.26 2.68
N SER A 57 11.20 3.01 2.83
CA SER A 57 12.28 2.62 3.73
C SER A 57 13.61 3.04 3.11
N LYS A 58 14.39 3.83 3.84
CA LYS A 58 15.70 4.32 3.41
C LYS A 58 16.64 4.39 4.62
N ASP A 59 17.83 3.78 4.48
CA ASP A 59 18.90 3.80 5.48
C ASP A 59 18.45 3.37 6.89
N GLY A 60 17.48 2.45 6.99
CA GLY A 60 16.94 1.94 8.26
C GLY A 60 15.87 2.83 8.90
N GLY A 61 15.35 3.83 8.19
CA GLY A 61 14.23 4.66 8.61
C GLY A 61 13.16 4.81 7.52
N TRP A 62 12.06 5.50 7.86
CA TRP A 62 10.98 5.83 6.92
C TRP A 62 11.12 7.26 6.44
N VAL A 63 11.10 7.44 5.12
CA VAL A 63 11.08 8.75 4.47
C VAL A 63 9.71 8.94 3.84
N SER A 64 9.07 10.06 4.13
CA SER A 64 7.79 10.41 3.50
C SER A 64 8.02 10.71 2.02
N VAL A 65 7.11 10.22 1.17
CA VAL A 65 7.03 10.65 -0.21
C VAL A 65 6.05 11.81 -0.27
N ASP A 66 6.57 13.01 -0.52
CA ASP A 66 5.74 14.22 -0.57
C ASP A 66 4.76 14.16 -1.75
N PRO A 67 3.52 14.62 -1.57
CA PRO A 67 2.60 14.75 -2.68
C PRO A 67 3.12 15.79 -3.67
N HIS A 68 2.97 15.50 -4.96
CA HIS A 68 3.35 16.41 -6.04
C HIS A 68 2.32 17.55 -6.20
N GLY A 69 1.06 17.27 -5.86
CA GLY A 69 -0.02 18.25 -5.95
C GLY A 69 -1.32 17.74 -5.34
N THR A 70 -2.43 18.34 -5.77
CA THR A 70 -3.78 17.92 -5.39
C THR A 70 -4.67 17.78 -6.62
N ASN A 71 -5.60 16.83 -6.57
CA ASN A 71 -6.65 16.61 -7.55
C ASN A 71 -8.02 16.58 -6.86
N GLU A 72 -9.08 16.22 -7.59
CA GLU A 72 -10.46 16.14 -7.07
C GLU A 72 -10.65 15.13 -5.92
N ASN A 73 -9.72 14.17 -5.77
CA ASN A 73 -9.75 13.13 -4.75
C ASN A 73 -8.75 13.40 -3.60
N GLY A 74 -8.08 14.55 -3.58
CA GLY A 74 -7.12 14.93 -2.53
C GLY A 74 -5.69 15.03 -3.04
N ALA A 75 -4.71 14.72 -2.20
CA ALA A 75 -3.31 14.75 -2.60
C ALA A 75 -3.01 13.74 -3.72
N CYS A 76 -2.11 14.10 -4.62
CA CYS A 76 -1.64 13.23 -5.69
C CYS A 76 -0.12 13.22 -5.77
N TRP A 77 0.45 12.12 -6.27
CA TRP A 77 1.90 11.91 -6.34
C TRP A 77 2.42 11.85 -7.78
N ALA A 78 3.72 12.05 -7.96
CA ALA A 78 4.36 11.82 -9.25
C ALA A 78 4.66 10.32 -9.42
N ARG A 79 4.52 9.82 -10.65
CA ARG A 79 4.81 8.41 -10.96
C ARG A 79 6.28 8.05 -10.76
N GLU A 80 7.16 9.03 -10.95
CA GLU A 80 8.61 8.89 -10.88
C GLU A 80 9.08 8.52 -9.46
N ASP A 81 8.47 9.09 -8.42
CA ASP A 81 8.81 8.81 -7.02
C ASP A 81 8.54 7.35 -6.63
N PHE A 82 7.62 6.69 -7.34
CA PHE A 82 7.25 5.30 -7.13
C PHE A 82 7.86 4.36 -8.17
N ALA A 83 8.81 4.80 -9.00
CA ALA A 83 9.36 3.99 -10.09
C ALA A 83 9.92 2.63 -9.62
N GLN A 84 10.54 2.60 -8.43
CA GLN A 84 11.10 1.40 -7.81
C GLN A 84 10.08 0.63 -6.94
N ALA A 85 8.87 1.15 -6.77
CA ALA A 85 7.85 0.51 -5.95
C ALA A 85 7.29 -0.76 -6.64
N PRO A 86 6.84 -1.76 -5.85
CA PRO A 86 6.07 -2.88 -6.37
C PRO A 86 4.81 -2.43 -7.10
N ALA A 87 4.33 -3.25 -8.05
CA ALA A 87 3.13 -2.92 -8.84
C ALA A 87 1.89 -2.69 -7.95
N ALA A 88 1.73 -3.46 -6.88
CA ALA A 88 0.62 -3.27 -5.94
C ALA A 88 0.66 -1.91 -5.22
N VAL A 89 1.86 -1.40 -4.89
CA VAL A 89 2.03 -0.03 -4.36
C VAL A 89 1.65 0.99 -5.43
N LYS A 90 2.22 0.89 -6.64
CA LYS A 90 1.92 1.80 -7.76
C LYS A 90 0.43 1.87 -8.08
N ASN A 91 -0.27 0.73 -8.06
CA ASN A 91 -1.70 0.66 -8.36
C ASN A 91 -2.58 1.27 -7.25
N SER A 92 -2.03 1.50 -6.05
CA SER A 92 -2.75 2.10 -4.93
C SER A 92 -2.53 3.60 -4.77
N VAL A 93 -1.57 4.19 -5.50
CA VAL A 93 -1.20 5.60 -5.37
C VAL A 93 -2.07 6.45 -6.30
N PRO A 94 -2.73 7.50 -5.80
CA PRO A 94 -3.40 8.47 -6.66
C PRO A 94 -2.36 9.35 -7.34
N PHE A 95 -2.03 9.04 -8.59
CA PHE A 95 -1.08 9.85 -9.35
C PHE A 95 -1.71 11.15 -9.87
N CYS A 96 -0.89 12.21 -9.98
CA CYS A 96 -1.28 13.42 -10.68
C CYS A 96 -1.40 13.14 -12.19
N ASN A 97 -2.36 13.82 -12.85
CA ASN A 97 -2.55 13.77 -14.30
C ASN A 97 -1.56 14.65 -15.04
#